data_AF-A0A961MPU3-F1
#
_entry.id   AF-A0A961MPU3-F1
#
_cell.length_a   1.000
_cell.length_b   1.000
_cell.length_c   1.000
_cell.angle_alpha   90.00
_cell.angle_beta   90.00
_cell.angle_gamma   90.00
#
_symmetry.space_group_name_H-M   'P 1'
#
loop_
_entity.id
_entity.type
_entity.pdbx_description
1 polymer ?
#
loop_
_entity_poly.entity_id
_entity_poly.type
_entity_poly.pdbx_seq_one_letter_code
_entity_poly.pdbx_strand_id
1 'polypeptide(L)' 'DVDWTRNASLHEWYAKIKSPPAFRSILADLVPGFTPPQHYADLDF' A
#
# COMPACT_ATOMS: atom_id res chain seq x y z
N ASP A 1 5.18 -9.44 -6.10
CA ASP A 1 3.89 -9.02 -5.53
C ASP A 1 3.69 -9.69 -4.19
N VAL A 2 3.13 -9.01 -3.19
CA VAL A 2 2.95 -9.57 -1.84
C VAL A 2 1.61 -10.30 -1.79
N ASP A 3 1.62 -11.55 -1.30
CA ASP A 3 0.39 -12.34 -1.15
C ASP A 3 -0.32 -11.98 0.17
N TRP A 4 -1.19 -10.98 0.09
CA TRP A 4 -1.99 -10.46 1.21
C TRP A 4 -3.08 -11.43 1.69
N THR A 5 -3.42 -12.47 0.91
CA THR A 5 -4.43 -13.46 1.29
C THR A 5 -3.98 -14.40 2.39
N ARG A 6 -2.66 -14.48 2.62
CA ARG A 6 -2.06 -15.36 3.64
C ARG A 6 -2.32 -14.93 5.07
N ASN A 7 -2.63 -13.65 5.31
CA ASN A 7 -2.87 -13.14 6.66
C ASN A 7 -3.81 -11.91 6.64
N ALA A 8 -5.10 -12.18 6.84
CA ALA A 8 -6.14 -11.15 6.84
C ALA A 8 -5.91 -10.07 7.91
N SER A 9 -5.44 -10.42 9.11
CA SER A 9 -5.20 -9.44 10.17
C SER A 9 -4.04 -8.50 9.85
N LEU A 10 -2.97 -9.01 9.23
CA LEU A 10 -1.84 -8.20 8.76
C LEU A 10 -2.27 -7.27 7.63
N HIS A 11 -3.13 -7.77 6.73
CA HIS A 11 -3.69 -6.98 5.66
C HIS A 11 -4.53 -5.80 6.17
N GLU A 12 -5.49 -6.05 7.06
CA GLU A 12 -6.32 -5.01 7.66
C GLU A 12 -5.51 -3.99 8.47
N TRP A 13 -4.50 -4.46 9.20
CA TRP A 13 -3.60 -3.59 9.96
C TRP A 13 -2.81 -2.66 9.02
N TYR A 14 -2.28 -3.21 7.93
CA TYR A 14 -1.51 -2.43 6.96
C TYR A 14 -2.38 -1.42 6.21
N ALA A 15 -3.60 -1.80 5.80
CA ALA A 15 -4.58 -0.89 5.19
C ALA A 15 -4.89 0.30 6.12
N LYS A 16 -5.09 0.04 7.42
CA LYS A 16 -5.31 1.09 8.44
C LYS A 16 -4.12 2.04 8.59
N ILE A 17 -2.88 1.54 8.53
CA ILE A 17 -1.67 2.36 8.63
C ILE A 17 -1.48 3.25 7.41
N LYS A 18 -1.89 2.77 6.24
CA LYS A 18 -1.71 3.45 4.95
C LYS A 18 -2.81 4.49 4.65
N SER A 19 -3.97 4.39 5.31
CA SER A 19 -5.13 5.28 5.15
C SER A 19 -4.97 6.77 5.55
N PRO A 20 -4.17 7.14 6.56
CA PRO A 20 -4.09 8.53 7.03
C PRO A 20 -3.59 9.52 5.94
N PRO A 21 -4.05 10.80 5.95
CA PRO A 21 -3.67 11.79 4.93
C PRO A 21 -2.15 12.03 4.82
N ALA A 22 -1.42 11.87 5.94
CA ALA A 22 0.03 12.01 5.99
C ALA A 22 0.79 10.96 5.17
N PHE A 23 0.18 9.79 4.91
CA PHE A 23 0.79 8.74 4.11
C PHE A 23 0.70 8.99 2.60
N ARG A 24 -0.20 9.89 2.16
CA ARG A 24 -0.42 10.17 0.73
C ARG A 24 0.83 10.70 0.03
N SER A 25 1.63 11.52 0.71
CA SER A 25 2.89 12.03 0.14
C SER A 25 3.92 10.91 -0.05
N ILE A 26 4.05 10.01 0.93
CA ILE A 26 4.95 8.86 0.86
C ILE A 26 4.52 7.89 -0.24
N LEU A 27 3.22 7.70 -0.43
CA LEU A 27 2.68 6.84 -1.49
C LEU A 27 2.77 7.47 -2.88
N ALA A 28 2.88 8.80 -2.96
CA ALA A 28 3.08 9.53 -4.21
C ALA A 28 4.56 9.58 -4.65
N ASP A 29 5.49 9.23 -3.76
CA ASP A 29 6.92 9.17 -4.07
C ASP A 29 7.21 7.96 -4.97
N LEU A 30 7.44 8.24 -6.25
CA LEU A 30 7.84 7.26 -7.25
C LEU A 30 9.36 7.26 -7.39
N VAL A 31 9.99 6.10 -7.14
CA VAL A 31 11.44 5.92 -7.34
C VAL A 31 11.71 5.60 -8.81
N PRO A 32 12.59 6.35 -9.51
CA PRO A 32 12.95 6.06 -10.89
C PRO A 32 13.48 4.61 -11.04
N GLY A 33 12.93 3.87 -12.01
CA GLY A 33 13.28 2.47 -12.24
C GLY A 33 12.50 1.45 -11.38
N PHE A 34 11.62 1.93 -10.49
CA PHE A 34 10.74 1.07 -9.70
C PHE A 34 9.28 1.38 -10.06
N THR A 35 8.69 0.56 -10.94
CA THR A 35 7.27 0.68 -11.28
C THR A 35 6.45 0.06 -10.15
N PRO A 36 5.68 0.83 -9.37
CA PRO A 36 4.88 0.25 -8.31
C PRO A 36 3.77 -0.62 -8.93
N PRO A 37 3.33 -1.68 -8.23
CA PRO A 37 2.13 -2.42 -8.60
C PRO A 37 0.92 -1.50 -8.67
N GLN A 38 -0.03 -1.80 -9.57
CA GLN A 38 -1.20 -0.94 -9.82
C GLN A 38 -2.07 -0.70 -8.55
N HIS A 39 -2.07 -1.65 -7.62
CA HIS A 39 -2.77 -1.56 -6.33
C HIS A 39 -1.96 -0.87 -5.22
N TYR A 40 -0.73 -0.41 -5.49
CA TYR A 40 0.11 0.23 -4.47
C TYR A 40 -0.43 1.58 -4.01
N ALA A 41 -1.22 2.28 -4.82
CA ALA A 41 -1.90 3.50 -4.40
C ALA A 41 -3.33 3.24 -3.89
N ASP A 42 -3.84 2.02 -4.08
CA ASP A 42 -5.16 1.66 -3.58
C ASP A 42 -5.10 1.52 -2.05
N LEU A 43 -6.16 1.94 -1.39
CA LEU A 43 -6.33 1.81 0.07
C LEU A 43 -7.23 0.62 0.42
N ASP A 44 -7.93 0.05 -0.56
CA ASP A 44 -8.91 -1.04 -0.42
C ASP A 44 -8.51 -2.32 -1.19
N PHE A 45 -7.21 -2.52 -1.45
CA PHE A 45 -6.70 -3.75 -2.07
C PHE A 45 -6.78 -4.95 -1.12
#